data_AF-A0A511T9R7-F1
#
_entry.id   AF-A0A511T9R7-F1
#
_cell.length_a   1.000
_cell.length_b   1.000
_cell.length_c   1.000
_cell.angle_alpha   90.00
_cell.angle_beta   90.00
_cell.angle_gamma   90.00
#
_symmetry.space_group_name_H-M   'P 1'
#
loop_
_entity.id
_entity.type
_entity.pdbx_description
1 polymer ?
#
loop_
_entity_poly.entity_id
_entity_poly.type
_entity_poly.pdbx_seq_one_letter_code
_entity_poly.pdbx_strand_id
1 'polypeptide(L)'
;MSQQAVPIDPHETLYLPMRRRFMSEYVQTEEGTTELRIYYGLKEISIEEPELHAFGENLLKQDSFMAGMATRWSTGEPLPWERVQELLAHLLSENILSREAPKLAAETDYHKMIMAAEAKRPAPDSPLWWNPDTEGVLKQLVGRPMEFGFLEAMLPVHRAAHAALDAEGRHIGENNVFPDSMRMRMETEWRMCPYPGSRFRDDALMNVTALKSMTKVWKPSLQAMLILRDEFLKRYPLLPDGQWRIGDLHAFSCAVLALPSMMLLRGENPVPNGTLDPLLSSVFRVTDGVRMVSIYLMFLPEQPMPYETPINPASLLHLTERDNHFLSTRGVCAGPPHMVEEFFATMLDGKPLAGEPLPEPSWLEEIPAAFDYGLRGLQLYSLQFTLWAHMCHTYEKLRDIILQAEAPKTTGWGRLRERLEKDWKTIQPTRQHTEVQRAWAKARYVEMYDRAQRGLRGFSEDKLQHISDVFAPAKDAVHEETVRQLRVLFRERAPAPEGANPELTDRLADVLADYITIERSAVGTLDNVQREVNKLLKREHPQRHFTNLDLSIHHRLRFATIGVLPYLMEVFREELGLTIQDDVASVTITPGNPRAVAA
;
A
#
# COMPACT_ATOMS: atom_id res chain seq x y z
N MET A 1 17.42 31.43 15.25
CA MET A 1 18.30 32.56 14.92
C MET A 1 18.49 32.54 13.41
N SER A 2 17.86 33.47 12.68
CA SER A 2 18.01 33.58 11.23
C SER A 2 19.47 33.93 10.93
N GLN A 3 20.23 33.02 10.34
CA GLN A 3 21.50 33.39 9.73
C GLN A 3 21.21 34.47 8.69
N GLN A 4 21.93 35.59 8.72
CA GLN A 4 21.81 36.61 7.68
C GLN A 4 22.14 35.95 6.33
N ALA A 5 21.22 36.06 5.37
CA ALA A 5 21.44 35.56 4.02
C ALA A 5 22.67 36.26 3.44
N VAL A 6 23.71 35.49 3.14
CA VAL A 6 24.89 36.01 2.45
C VAL A 6 24.44 36.47 1.06
N PRO A 7 24.74 37.71 0.62
CA PRO A 7 24.40 38.16 -0.72
C PRO A 7 24.98 37.24 -1.80
N ILE A 8 24.26 37.10 -2.92
CA ILE A 8 24.73 36.36 -4.10
C ILE A 8 25.53 37.32 -4.98
N ASP A 9 26.77 36.96 -5.31
CA ASP A 9 27.62 37.74 -6.24
C ASP A 9 27.30 37.32 -7.69
N PRO A 10 27.07 38.23 -8.64
CA PRO A 10 26.83 37.90 -10.05
C PRO A 10 27.91 37.00 -10.67
N HIS A 11 29.14 37.03 -10.17
CA HIS A 11 30.27 36.25 -10.65
C HIS A 11 30.46 34.93 -9.90
N GLU A 12 29.69 34.65 -8.85
CA GLU A 12 29.77 33.37 -8.17
C GLU A 12 29.16 32.24 -9.03
N THR A 13 29.73 31.05 -8.92
CA THR A 13 29.20 29.85 -9.57
C THR A 13 28.25 29.15 -8.62
N LEU A 14 27.01 28.97 -9.07
CA LEU A 14 26.01 28.16 -8.39
C LEU A 14 25.92 26.79 -9.07
N TYR A 15 25.69 25.77 -8.26
CA TYR A 15 25.59 24.39 -8.69
C TYR A 15 24.18 23.88 -8.46
N LEU A 16 23.76 22.94 -9.30
CA LEU A 16 22.49 22.23 -9.18
C LEU A 16 22.80 20.73 -8.97
N PRO A 17 23.11 20.31 -7.73
CA PRO A 17 23.76 19.01 -7.42
C PRO A 17 23.11 17.77 -8.02
N MET A 18 21.78 17.79 -8.17
CA MET A 18 20.99 16.65 -8.61
C MET A 18 20.05 17.04 -9.76
N ARG A 19 20.50 17.87 -10.70
CA ARG A 19 19.70 18.34 -11.85
C ARG A 19 18.90 17.22 -12.54
N ARG A 20 19.48 16.04 -12.69
CA ARG A 20 18.83 14.90 -13.36
C ARG A 20 17.66 14.30 -12.56
N ARG A 21 17.38 14.75 -11.33
CA ARG A 21 16.15 14.44 -10.60
C ARG A 21 14.95 15.30 -11.01
N PHE A 22 15.21 16.43 -11.66
CA PHE A 22 14.17 17.36 -11.98
C PHE A 22 13.22 16.78 -13.03
N MET A 23 11.94 17.07 -12.84
CA MET A 23 10.92 16.95 -13.85
C MET A 23 10.20 18.27 -14.01
N SER A 24 9.58 18.47 -15.16
CA SER A 24 8.76 19.65 -15.38
C SER A 24 7.56 19.36 -16.26
N GLU A 25 6.52 20.15 -16.08
CA GLU A 25 5.35 20.14 -16.95
C GLU A 25 4.75 21.55 -17.04
N TYR A 26 4.01 21.78 -18.11
CA TYR A 26 3.16 22.95 -18.24
C TYR A 26 1.73 22.56 -17.87
N VAL A 27 1.16 23.23 -16.86
CA VAL A 27 -0.20 23.01 -16.38
C VAL A 27 -1.06 24.21 -16.74
N GLN A 28 -2.33 23.97 -17.09
CA GLN A 28 -3.33 25.03 -17.20
C GLN A 28 -4.05 25.16 -15.85
N THR A 29 -4.04 26.34 -15.25
CA THR A 29 -4.78 26.61 -14.01
C THR A 29 -6.28 26.71 -14.28
N GLU A 30 -7.12 26.69 -13.24
CA GLU A 30 -8.57 26.85 -13.38
C GLU A 30 -8.94 28.21 -14.02
N GLU A 31 -8.10 29.21 -13.84
CA GLU A 31 -8.21 30.55 -14.43
C GLU A 31 -7.75 30.61 -15.90
N GLY A 32 -7.25 29.50 -16.45
CA GLY A 32 -6.75 29.41 -17.84
C GLY A 32 -5.34 29.96 -18.04
N THR A 33 -4.59 30.18 -16.96
CA THR A 33 -3.18 30.60 -17.03
C THR A 33 -2.29 29.39 -17.25
N THR A 34 -1.23 29.53 -18.05
CA THR A 34 -0.21 28.48 -18.23
C THR A 34 0.86 28.65 -17.16
N GLU A 35 1.08 27.61 -16.36
CA GLU A 35 2.06 27.56 -15.28
C GLU A 35 3.15 26.53 -15.62
N LEU A 36 4.42 26.87 -15.47
CA LEU A 36 5.52 25.89 -15.49
C LEU A 36 5.72 25.33 -14.08
N ARG A 37 5.46 24.03 -13.91
CA ARG A 37 5.73 23.29 -12.67
C ARG A 37 7.02 22.51 -12.79
N ILE A 38 7.83 22.57 -11.75
CA ILE A 38 9.09 21.85 -11.65
C ILE A 38 9.12 21.04 -10.35
N TYR A 39 9.34 19.74 -10.48
CA TYR A 39 9.41 18.80 -9.36
C TYR A 39 10.85 18.43 -9.05
N TYR A 40 11.24 18.51 -7.78
CA TYR A 40 12.55 18.13 -7.26
C TYR A 40 12.42 17.41 -5.91
N GLY A 41 12.41 16.08 -5.95
CA GLY A 41 12.14 15.25 -4.76
C GLY A 41 10.73 15.52 -4.22
N LEU A 42 10.63 15.99 -2.98
CA LEU A 42 9.34 16.39 -2.36
C LEU A 42 9.01 17.87 -2.57
N LYS A 43 9.81 18.60 -3.35
CA LYS A 43 9.61 20.03 -3.60
C LYS A 43 8.96 20.25 -4.96
N GLU A 44 8.06 21.21 -4.99
CA GLU A 44 7.41 21.72 -6.19
C GLU A 44 7.74 23.21 -6.31
N ILE A 45 8.17 23.63 -7.51
CA ILE A 45 8.37 25.03 -7.87
C ILE A 45 7.31 25.37 -8.92
N SER A 46 6.44 26.30 -8.56
CA SER A 46 5.40 26.86 -9.43
C SER A 46 5.86 28.18 -10.02
N ILE A 47 5.90 28.26 -11.35
CA ILE A 47 6.23 29.49 -12.08
C ILE A 47 5.00 29.89 -12.90
N GLU A 48 4.22 30.82 -12.35
CA GLU A 48 3.00 31.35 -12.98
C GLU A 48 3.29 32.48 -13.98
N GLU A 49 4.42 33.19 -13.80
CA GLU A 49 4.85 34.32 -14.63
C GLU A 49 5.42 33.80 -15.97
N PRO A 50 4.75 34.05 -17.13
CA PRO A 50 5.20 33.51 -18.41
C PRO A 50 6.59 33.99 -18.82
N GLU A 51 6.99 35.20 -18.44
CA GLU A 51 8.35 35.72 -18.66
C GLU A 51 9.44 34.93 -17.93
N LEU A 52 9.10 34.22 -16.84
CA LEU A 52 10.02 33.40 -16.05
C LEU A 52 10.03 31.92 -16.49
N HIS A 53 9.18 31.50 -17.43
CA HIS A 53 9.21 30.13 -17.94
C HIS A 53 10.58 29.76 -18.52
N ALA A 54 11.19 30.66 -19.30
CA ALA A 54 12.54 30.46 -19.82
C ALA A 54 13.60 30.35 -18.72
N PHE A 55 13.41 31.02 -17.57
CA PHE A 55 14.29 30.88 -16.42
C PHE A 55 14.22 29.45 -15.87
N GLY A 56 13.01 28.94 -15.64
CA GLY A 56 12.78 27.56 -15.20
C GLY A 56 13.35 26.53 -16.17
N GLU A 57 13.06 26.67 -17.47
CA GLU A 57 13.58 25.78 -18.50
C GLU A 57 15.11 25.76 -18.60
N ASN A 58 15.76 26.91 -18.40
CA ASN A 58 17.22 26.97 -18.41
C ASN A 58 17.81 26.39 -17.12
N LEU A 59 17.18 26.60 -15.96
CA LEU A 59 17.59 25.96 -14.71
C LEU A 59 17.67 24.43 -14.88
N LEU A 60 16.68 23.84 -15.56
CA LEU A 60 16.64 22.40 -15.85
C LEU A 60 17.77 21.90 -16.75
N LYS A 61 18.50 22.78 -17.44
CA LYS A 61 19.56 22.43 -18.41
C LYS A 61 20.97 22.58 -17.85
N GLN A 62 21.16 23.26 -16.73
CA GLN A 62 22.49 23.60 -16.19
C GLN A 62 22.84 22.78 -14.96
N ASP A 63 23.95 22.03 -14.99
CA ASP A 63 24.50 21.38 -13.79
C ASP A 63 25.19 22.41 -12.87
N SER A 64 25.68 23.50 -13.45
CA SER A 64 26.23 24.68 -12.78
C SER A 64 26.20 25.87 -13.71
N PHE A 65 26.14 27.08 -13.16
CA PHE A 65 26.15 28.33 -13.93
C PHE A 65 26.68 29.48 -13.08
N MET A 66 27.24 30.50 -13.73
CA MET A 66 27.56 31.76 -13.07
C MET A 66 26.25 32.51 -12.79
N ALA A 67 26.03 32.98 -11.56
CA ALA A 67 24.73 33.52 -11.12
C ALA A 67 24.21 34.62 -12.05
N GLY A 68 25.06 35.56 -12.47
CA GLY A 68 24.73 36.65 -13.39
C GLY A 68 24.29 36.21 -14.78
N MET A 69 24.65 34.99 -15.23
CA MET A 69 24.19 34.47 -16.52
C MET A 69 22.68 34.22 -16.56
N ALA A 70 22.06 33.98 -15.41
CA ALA A 70 20.63 33.72 -15.33
C ALA A 70 19.76 34.95 -15.67
N THR A 71 20.35 36.16 -15.67
CA THR A 71 19.72 37.37 -16.24
C THR A 71 19.36 37.23 -17.71
N ARG A 72 20.02 36.32 -18.45
CA ARG A 72 19.75 36.08 -19.88
C ARG A 72 18.79 34.92 -20.11
N TRP A 73 18.23 34.32 -19.07
CA TRP A 73 17.27 33.22 -19.21
C TRP A 73 15.85 33.76 -19.39
N SER A 74 15.66 34.58 -20.42
CA SER A 74 14.38 35.15 -20.82
C SER A 74 14.15 34.93 -22.32
N THR A 75 12.90 34.93 -22.75
CA THR A 75 12.53 34.90 -24.19
C THR A 75 12.59 36.29 -24.84
N GLY A 76 12.80 37.35 -24.05
CA GLY A 76 12.85 38.75 -24.48
C GLY A 76 14.04 39.49 -23.88
N GLU A 77 13.79 40.65 -23.27
CA GLU A 77 14.83 41.46 -22.62
C GLU A 77 15.46 40.71 -21.42
N PRO A 78 16.75 40.94 -21.11
CA PRO A 78 17.37 40.38 -19.92
C PRO A 78 16.62 40.74 -18.64
N LEU A 79 16.46 39.77 -17.74
CA LEU A 79 15.86 39.98 -16.42
C LEU A 79 16.76 40.90 -15.57
N PRO A 80 16.18 41.85 -14.80
CA PRO A 80 16.93 42.64 -13.84
C PRO A 80 17.69 41.77 -12.84
N TRP A 81 18.91 42.18 -12.48
CA TRP A 81 19.75 41.40 -11.58
C TRP A 81 19.10 41.21 -10.21
N GLU A 82 18.45 42.24 -9.68
CA GLU A 82 17.78 42.18 -8.38
C GLU A 82 16.71 41.09 -8.34
N ARG A 83 15.96 40.92 -9.44
CA ARG A 83 14.93 39.89 -9.58
C ARG A 83 15.54 38.50 -9.65
N VAL A 84 16.58 38.32 -10.44
CA VAL A 84 17.30 37.03 -10.55
C VAL A 84 17.96 36.67 -9.21
N GLN A 85 18.54 37.64 -8.53
CA GLN A 85 19.17 37.46 -7.22
C GLN A 85 18.17 36.92 -6.19
N GLU A 86 16.94 37.47 -6.17
CA GLU A 86 15.85 36.99 -5.31
C GLU A 86 15.49 35.53 -5.61
N LEU A 87 15.27 35.19 -6.89
CA LEU A 87 14.96 33.81 -7.32
C LEU A 87 16.06 32.82 -6.92
N LEU A 88 17.33 33.17 -7.17
CA LEU A 88 18.47 32.33 -6.80
C LEU A 88 18.62 32.19 -5.29
N ALA A 89 18.32 33.25 -4.52
CA ALA A 89 18.35 33.21 -3.06
C ALA A 89 17.29 32.25 -2.50
N HIS A 90 16.09 32.24 -3.07
CA HIS A 90 15.05 31.28 -2.70
C HIS A 90 15.45 29.84 -3.03
N LEU A 91 16.02 29.60 -4.21
CA LEU A 91 16.52 28.27 -4.58
C LEU A 91 17.66 27.79 -3.66
N LEU A 92 18.51 28.70 -3.18
CA LEU A 92 19.55 28.39 -2.18
C LEU A 92 18.96 28.10 -0.79
N SER A 93 18.00 28.90 -0.31
CA SER A 93 17.37 28.66 1.00
C SER A 93 16.61 27.34 1.04
N GLU A 94 16.05 26.95 -0.11
CA GLU A 94 15.40 25.66 -0.30
C GLU A 94 16.39 24.52 -0.60
N ASN A 95 17.71 24.72 -0.55
CA ASN A 95 18.71 23.69 -0.83
C ASN A 95 18.52 23.02 -2.21
N ILE A 96 17.96 23.76 -3.17
CA ILE A 96 17.83 23.35 -4.57
C ILE A 96 19.14 23.68 -5.28
N LEU A 97 19.66 24.89 -5.07
CA LEU A 97 21.00 25.31 -5.48
C LEU A 97 22.02 25.12 -4.35
N SER A 98 23.30 25.10 -4.72
CA SER A 98 24.45 25.07 -3.82
C SER A 98 25.54 26.03 -4.28
N ARG A 99 26.25 26.67 -3.34
CA ARG A 99 27.49 27.42 -3.63
C ARG A 99 28.72 26.52 -3.76
N GLU A 100 28.63 25.28 -3.28
CA GLU A 100 29.68 24.28 -3.40
C GLU A 100 29.36 23.29 -4.52
N ALA A 101 30.40 22.88 -5.25
CA ALA A 101 30.31 21.81 -6.23
C ALA A 101 29.84 20.51 -5.55
N PRO A 102 28.96 19.72 -6.19
CA PRO A 102 28.43 18.51 -5.59
C PRO A 102 29.54 17.48 -5.35
N LYS A 103 29.67 17.04 -4.09
CA LYS A 103 30.54 15.91 -3.74
C LYS A 103 29.80 14.61 -4.03
N LEU A 104 30.06 14.04 -5.19
CA LEU A 104 29.45 12.78 -5.62
C LEU A 104 30.10 11.59 -4.91
N ALA A 105 29.57 11.20 -3.76
CA ALA A 105 30.00 9.98 -3.08
C ALA A 105 29.44 8.71 -3.77
N ALA A 106 30.18 7.60 -3.72
CA ALA A 106 29.71 6.32 -4.24
C ALA A 106 28.60 5.69 -3.36
N GLU A 107 28.60 6.04 -2.07
CA GLU A 107 27.63 5.62 -1.06
C GLU A 107 27.27 6.79 -0.15
N THR A 108 26.05 6.78 0.36
CA THR A 108 25.52 7.78 1.28
C THR A 108 25.55 7.25 2.71
N ASP A 109 25.62 8.14 3.71
CA ASP A 109 25.61 7.69 5.11
C ASP A 109 24.27 7.05 5.49
N TYR A 110 23.18 7.47 4.86
CA TYR A 110 21.88 6.80 4.95
C TYR A 110 21.97 5.34 4.48
N HIS A 111 22.58 5.07 3.33
CA HIS A 111 22.73 3.70 2.85
C HIS A 111 23.52 2.82 3.83
N LYS A 112 24.65 3.34 4.36
CA LYS A 112 25.45 2.62 5.35
C LYS A 112 24.64 2.31 6.61
N MET A 113 23.81 3.25 7.06
CA MET A 113 22.89 3.04 8.17
C MET A 113 21.88 1.92 7.86
N ILE A 114 21.26 1.91 6.67
CA ILE A 114 20.31 0.87 6.26
C ILE A 114 20.99 -0.50 6.17
N MET A 115 22.18 -0.60 5.60
CA MET A 115 22.93 -1.88 5.52
C MET A 115 23.34 -2.38 6.91
N ALA A 116 23.76 -1.49 7.80
CA ALA A 116 24.06 -1.85 9.19
C ALA A 116 22.82 -2.34 9.95
N ALA A 117 21.65 -1.74 9.69
CA ALA A 117 20.37 -2.19 10.25
C ALA A 117 19.97 -3.56 9.67
N GLU A 118 20.08 -3.75 8.36
CA GLU A 118 19.76 -5.00 7.68
C GLU A 118 20.65 -6.16 8.16
N ALA A 119 21.94 -5.91 8.38
CA ALA A 119 22.87 -6.91 8.93
C ALA A 119 22.51 -7.37 10.34
N LYS A 120 21.77 -6.56 11.12
CA LYS A 120 21.32 -6.88 12.48
C LYS A 120 19.87 -7.36 12.54
N ARG A 121 19.08 -7.18 11.47
CA ARG A 121 17.67 -7.57 11.42
C ARG A 121 17.51 -9.07 11.67
N PRO A 122 16.57 -9.52 12.52
CA PRO A 122 16.20 -10.93 12.61
C PRO A 122 15.69 -11.43 11.26
N ALA A 123 16.29 -12.51 10.76
CA ALA A 123 15.92 -13.14 9.50
C ALA A 123 15.92 -14.65 9.69
N PRO A 124 15.05 -15.39 8.99
CA PRO A 124 15.04 -16.84 9.09
C PRO A 124 16.25 -17.45 8.37
N ASP A 125 16.85 -18.47 8.97
CA ASP A 125 17.99 -19.21 8.42
C ASP A 125 17.58 -20.23 7.35
N SER A 126 16.28 -20.51 7.23
CA SER A 126 15.69 -21.38 6.20
C SER A 126 14.41 -20.76 5.65
N PRO A 127 13.98 -21.13 4.43
CA PRO A 127 12.78 -20.56 3.83
C PRO A 127 11.53 -20.90 4.65
N LEU A 128 10.82 -19.88 5.13
CA LEU A 128 9.49 -20.04 5.70
C LEU A 128 8.46 -19.93 4.57
N TRP A 129 7.49 -20.82 4.54
CA TRP A 129 6.47 -20.86 3.48
C TRP A 129 5.15 -21.43 3.97
N TRP A 130 4.03 -20.93 3.43
CA TRP A 130 2.68 -21.25 3.90
C TRP A 130 2.28 -22.72 3.64
N ASN A 131 2.55 -23.25 2.46
CA ASN A 131 2.07 -24.57 2.05
C ASN A 131 3.20 -25.63 2.20
N PRO A 132 3.04 -26.70 2.99
CA PRO A 132 1.81 -27.15 3.65
C PRO A 132 1.63 -26.71 5.11
N ASP A 133 2.65 -26.12 5.75
CA ASP A 133 2.67 -25.87 7.20
C ASP A 133 2.26 -24.44 7.59
N THR A 134 1.05 -24.02 7.21
CA THR A 134 0.56 -22.66 7.54
C THR A 134 0.43 -22.47 9.06
N GLU A 135 -0.03 -23.50 9.77
CA GLU A 135 -0.22 -23.46 11.21
C GLU A 135 1.10 -23.32 11.97
N GLY A 136 2.12 -24.09 11.61
CA GLY A 136 3.45 -24.01 12.21
C GLY A 136 4.10 -22.66 11.96
N VAL A 137 4.02 -22.15 10.72
CA VAL A 137 4.52 -20.82 10.37
C VAL A 137 3.82 -19.73 11.18
N LEU A 138 2.49 -19.71 11.23
CA LEU A 138 1.77 -18.66 11.97
C LEU A 138 1.98 -18.77 13.49
N LYS A 139 2.10 -19.98 14.03
CA LYS A 139 2.48 -20.19 15.44
C LYS A 139 3.86 -19.60 15.72
N GLN A 140 4.82 -19.77 14.82
CA GLN A 140 6.16 -19.17 14.94
C GLN A 140 6.12 -17.65 14.83
N LEU A 141 5.37 -17.10 13.86
CA LEU A 141 5.39 -15.66 13.55
C LEU A 141 4.59 -14.81 14.54
N VAL A 142 3.41 -15.29 14.98
CA VAL A 142 2.46 -14.49 15.78
C VAL A 142 1.93 -15.22 17.01
N GLY A 143 2.48 -16.40 17.33
CA GLY A 143 2.10 -17.19 18.49
C GLY A 143 0.73 -17.86 18.40
N ARG A 144 0.10 -17.84 17.21
CA ARG A 144 -1.25 -18.38 16.99
C ARG A 144 -1.30 -19.18 15.68
N PRO A 145 -1.68 -20.47 15.71
CA PRO A 145 -1.91 -21.23 14.48
C PRO A 145 -3.22 -20.78 13.80
N MET A 146 -3.31 -21.01 12.50
CA MET A 146 -4.53 -20.87 11.71
C MET A 146 -4.48 -21.87 10.56
N GLU A 147 -5.61 -22.54 10.32
CA GLU A 147 -5.75 -23.55 9.27
C GLU A 147 -5.51 -22.94 7.88
N PHE A 148 -4.83 -23.69 7.01
CA PHE A 148 -4.45 -23.25 5.67
C PHE A 148 -5.65 -22.78 4.82
N GLY A 149 -6.82 -23.37 5.02
CA GLY A 149 -8.04 -23.00 4.31
C GLY A 149 -8.60 -21.62 4.67
N PHE A 150 -8.01 -20.88 5.61
CA PHE A 150 -8.38 -19.48 5.91
C PHE A 150 -7.35 -18.45 5.41
N LEU A 151 -6.32 -18.87 4.67
CA LEU A 151 -5.17 -18.03 4.35
C LEU A 151 -5.57 -16.70 3.68
N GLU A 152 -6.38 -16.71 2.62
CA GLU A 152 -6.69 -15.51 1.84
C GLU A 152 -7.62 -14.52 2.55
N ALA A 153 -8.47 -15.01 3.46
CA ALA A 153 -9.32 -14.19 4.33
C ALA A 153 -8.50 -13.36 5.32
N MET A 154 -7.26 -13.78 5.60
CA MET A 154 -6.30 -13.07 6.44
C MET A 154 -5.22 -12.37 5.61
N LEU A 155 -4.81 -12.92 4.47
CA LEU A 155 -3.68 -12.44 3.68
C LEU A 155 -4.12 -12.09 2.26
N PRO A 156 -3.99 -10.83 1.80
CA PRO A 156 -4.34 -10.46 0.43
C PRO A 156 -3.60 -11.32 -0.59
N VAL A 157 -4.31 -11.79 -1.62
CA VAL A 157 -3.79 -12.74 -2.63
C VAL A 157 -2.53 -12.25 -3.35
N HIS A 158 -2.42 -10.93 -3.55
CA HIS A 158 -1.24 -10.30 -4.16
C HIS A 158 -0.01 -10.34 -3.25
N ARG A 159 -0.17 -10.61 -1.95
CA ARG A 159 0.94 -10.79 -0.99
C ARG A 159 1.30 -12.24 -0.72
N ALA A 160 0.41 -13.18 -1.05
CA ALA A 160 0.56 -14.57 -0.62
C ALA A 160 1.84 -15.24 -1.15
N ALA A 161 2.23 -14.95 -2.39
CA ALA A 161 3.48 -15.44 -3.00
C ALA A 161 4.75 -14.73 -2.50
N HIS A 162 4.67 -13.61 -1.77
CA HIS A 162 5.85 -12.76 -1.52
C HIS A 162 7.05 -13.50 -0.94
N ALA A 163 6.81 -14.37 0.06
CA ALA A 163 7.84 -15.10 0.78
C ALA A 163 8.26 -16.43 0.10
N ALA A 164 7.64 -16.81 -1.03
CA ALA A 164 8.10 -17.96 -1.78
C ALA A 164 9.39 -17.63 -2.54
N LEU A 165 10.21 -18.66 -2.72
CA LEU A 165 11.38 -18.66 -3.56
C LEU A 165 11.03 -19.14 -4.97
N ASP A 166 11.62 -18.50 -5.97
CA ASP A 166 11.65 -19.01 -7.34
C ASP A 166 12.78 -20.03 -7.54
N ALA A 167 12.88 -20.59 -8.75
CA ALA A 167 13.94 -21.53 -9.12
C ALA A 167 15.36 -20.93 -9.12
N GLU A 168 15.50 -19.60 -9.07
CA GLU A 168 16.80 -18.94 -8.84
C GLU A 168 17.11 -18.78 -7.34
N GLY A 169 16.24 -19.27 -6.45
CA GLY A 169 16.40 -19.17 -5.00
C GLY A 169 16.11 -17.76 -4.46
N ARG A 170 15.41 -16.91 -5.22
CA ARG A 170 15.08 -15.53 -4.80
C ARG A 170 13.63 -15.40 -4.40
N HIS A 171 13.37 -14.52 -3.44
CA HIS A 171 12.01 -14.20 -3.01
C HIS A 171 11.22 -13.57 -4.17
N ILE A 172 9.99 -14.02 -4.39
CA ILE A 172 9.11 -13.44 -5.41
C ILE A 172 8.85 -11.96 -5.09
N GLY A 173 8.63 -11.63 -3.81
CA GLY A 173 8.45 -10.25 -3.35
C GLY A 173 9.74 -9.42 -3.24
N GLU A 174 10.92 -10.00 -3.50
CA GLU A 174 12.23 -9.35 -3.36
C GLU A 174 12.38 -8.57 -2.03
N ASN A 175 12.58 -7.24 -2.08
CA ASN A 175 12.71 -6.41 -0.89
C ASN A 175 11.37 -6.11 -0.20
N ASN A 176 10.25 -6.41 -0.86
CA ASN A 176 8.89 -6.20 -0.40
C ASN A 176 8.27 -7.47 0.21
N VAL A 177 9.07 -8.49 0.55
CA VAL A 177 8.58 -9.72 1.20
C VAL A 177 7.70 -9.36 2.40
N PHE A 178 6.48 -9.92 2.38
CA PHE A 178 5.50 -9.76 3.43
C PHE A 178 5.06 -11.13 3.97
N PRO A 179 4.98 -11.32 5.29
CA PRO A 179 5.47 -10.41 6.34
C PRO A 179 7.01 -10.32 6.32
N ASP A 180 7.57 -9.20 6.81
CA ASP A 180 9.02 -8.97 6.80
C ASP A 180 9.81 -10.02 7.59
N SER A 181 9.16 -10.65 8.59
CA SER A 181 9.71 -11.75 9.38
C SER A 181 10.00 -13.02 8.58
N MET A 182 9.41 -13.19 7.41
CA MET A 182 9.73 -14.30 6.49
C MET A 182 10.84 -13.95 5.49
N ARG A 183 11.30 -12.69 5.47
CA ARG A 183 12.32 -12.23 4.53
C ARG A 183 13.71 -12.75 4.92
N MET A 184 14.20 -13.69 4.14
CA MET A 184 15.56 -14.21 4.25
C MET A 184 16.60 -13.13 3.89
N ARG A 185 17.83 -13.30 4.37
CA ARG A 185 18.97 -12.52 3.90
C ARG A 185 19.45 -13.08 2.57
N MET A 186 19.42 -12.26 1.53
CA MET A 186 19.85 -12.64 0.19
C MET A 186 21.01 -11.76 -0.24
N GLU A 187 22.06 -12.37 -0.77
CA GLU A 187 23.17 -11.64 -1.36
C GLU A 187 22.62 -10.78 -2.51
N THR A 188 22.89 -9.48 -2.44
CA THR A 188 22.29 -8.49 -3.33
C THR A 188 23.33 -7.44 -3.66
N GLU A 189 23.53 -7.21 -4.96
CA GLU A 189 24.36 -6.13 -5.45
C GLU A 189 23.55 -4.83 -5.44
N TRP A 190 24.00 -3.87 -4.65
CA TRP A 190 23.37 -2.55 -4.53
C TRP A 190 24.20 -1.48 -5.22
N ARG A 191 23.54 -0.57 -5.93
CA ARG A 191 24.22 0.59 -6.55
C ARG A 191 23.36 1.86 -6.45
N MET A 192 24.00 3.02 -6.43
CA MET A 192 23.31 4.29 -6.68
C MET A 192 22.62 4.23 -8.04
N CYS A 193 21.36 4.64 -8.10
CA CYS A 193 20.62 4.61 -9.36
C CYS A 193 21.18 5.66 -10.35
N PRO A 194 21.56 5.26 -11.57
CA PRO A 194 22.12 6.17 -12.56
C PRO A 194 21.06 6.82 -13.47
N TYR A 195 19.80 6.38 -13.37
CA TYR A 195 18.72 6.80 -14.25
C TYR A 195 18.16 8.18 -13.84
N PRO A 196 17.83 9.06 -14.80
CA PRO A 196 17.19 10.33 -14.49
C PRO A 196 15.81 10.12 -13.85
N GLY A 197 15.29 11.18 -13.21
CA GLY A 197 14.03 11.16 -12.45
C GLY A 197 14.26 11.12 -10.94
N SER A 198 13.17 10.96 -10.19
CA SER A 198 13.08 10.91 -8.72
C SER A 198 14.18 10.07 -8.05
N ARG A 199 14.51 8.93 -8.65
CA ARG A 199 15.51 7.96 -8.19
C ARG A 199 16.97 8.32 -8.48
N PHE A 200 17.25 9.34 -9.28
CA PHE A 200 18.62 9.64 -9.71
C PHE A 200 19.54 9.92 -8.52
N ARG A 201 20.50 9.02 -8.31
CA ARG A 201 21.43 9.05 -7.18
C ARG A 201 20.70 9.23 -5.83
N ASP A 202 19.57 8.56 -5.66
CA ASP A 202 18.88 8.55 -4.37
C ASP A 202 19.71 7.91 -3.25
N ASP A 203 19.45 8.33 -2.01
CA ASP A 203 20.12 7.79 -0.84
C ASP A 203 19.77 6.31 -0.63
N ALA A 204 18.57 5.90 -1.04
CA ALA A 204 18.18 4.50 -1.13
C ALA A 204 18.75 3.87 -2.42
N LEU A 205 19.38 2.70 -2.30
CA LEU A 205 20.06 2.08 -3.44
C LEU A 205 19.14 1.23 -4.31
N MET A 206 19.60 1.02 -5.53
CA MET A 206 19.00 0.17 -6.54
C MET A 206 19.47 -1.28 -6.38
N ASN A 207 18.54 -2.25 -6.42
CA ASN A 207 18.84 -3.68 -6.43
C ASN A 207 19.22 -4.12 -7.86
N VAL A 208 20.53 -4.23 -8.13
CA VAL A 208 21.06 -4.60 -9.44
C VAL A 208 20.90 -6.10 -9.72
N THR A 209 20.91 -6.93 -8.68
CA THR A 209 20.71 -8.38 -8.84
C THR A 209 19.33 -8.68 -9.41
N ALA A 210 18.27 -8.06 -8.87
CA ALA A 210 16.92 -8.21 -9.38
C ALA A 210 16.77 -7.74 -10.83
N LEU A 211 17.40 -6.59 -11.18
CA LEU A 211 17.44 -6.11 -12.57
C LEU A 211 18.08 -7.13 -13.51
N LYS A 212 19.25 -7.68 -13.14
CA LYS A 212 19.96 -8.70 -13.94
C LYS A 212 19.10 -9.94 -14.17
N SER A 213 18.41 -10.45 -13.15
CA SER A 213 17.49 -11.59 -13.31
C SER A 213 16.34 -11.26 -14.26
N MET A 214 15.72 -10.10 -14.10
CA MET A 214 14.61 -9.65 -14.96
C MET A 214 15.04 -9.48 -16.42
N THR A 215 16.20 -8.88 -16.68
CA THR A 215 16.70 -8.67 -18.05
C THR A 215 16.87 -9.98 -18.83
N LYS A 216 17.20 -11.09 -18.18
CA LYS A 216 17.35 -12.41 -18.84
C LYS A 216 16.05 -12.90 -19.49
N VAL A 217 14.90 -12.58 -18.89
CA VAL A 217 13.58 -13.08 -19.31
C VAL A 217 12.63 -11.95 -19.74
N TRP A 218 13.19 -10.79 -20.10
CA TRP A 218 12.41 -9.59 -20.35
C TRP A 218 11.38 -9.74 -21.48
N LYS A 219 11.83 -10.15 -22.67
CA LYS A 219 10.93 -10.36 -23.82
C LYS A 219 9.85 -11.41 -23.53
N PRO A 220 10.19 -12.60 -22.99
CA PRO A 220 9.19 -13.54 -22.49
C PRO A 220 8.18 -12.93 -21.50
N SER A 221 8.65 -12.08 -20.58
CA SER A 221 7.78 -11.42 -19.58
C SER A 221 6.77 -10.48 -20.24
N LEU A 222 7.20 -9.72 -21.24
CA LEU A 222 6.33 -8.84 -22.00
C LEU A 222 5.31 -9.65 -22.84
N GLN A 223 5.70 -10.79 -23.41
CA GLN A 223 4.77 -11.68 -24.12
C GLN A 223 3.72 -12.29 -23.20
N ALA A 224 4.15 -12.76 -22.02
CA ALA A 224 3.24 -13.24 -20.99
C ALA A 224 2.24 -12.13 -20.58
N MET A 225 2.71 -10.89 -20.46
CA MET A 225 1.87 -9.74 -20.14
C MET A 225 0.77 -9.51 -21.19
N LEU A 226 1.07 -9.67 -22.48
CA LEU A 226 0.05 -9.56 -23.54
C LEU A 226 -1.03 -10.64 -23.41
N ILE A 227 -0.65 -11.89 -23.11
CA ILE A 227 -1.61 -13.00 -22.92
C ILE A 227 -2.50 -12.72 -21.69
N LEU A 228 -1.91 -12.28 -20.59
CA LEU A 228 -2.62 -11.91 -19.37
C LEU A 228 -3.59 -10.75 -19.63
N ARG A 229 -3.13 -9.72 -20.36
CA ARG A 229 -3.94 -8.56 -20.76
C ARG A 229 -5.15 -8.99 -21.57
N ASP A 230 -4.96 -9.84 -22.57
CA ASP A 230 -6.05 -10.30 -23.44
C ASP A 230 -7.09 -11.11 -22.66
N GLU A 231 -6.68 -11.93 -21.69
CA GLU A 231 -7.63 -12.62 -20.81
C GLU A 231 -8.39 -11.64 -19.89
N PHE A 232 -7.76 -10.56 -19.43
CA PHE A 232 -8.44 -9.54 -18.62
C PHE A 232 -9.52 -8.82 -19.41
N LEU A 233 -9.17 -8.39 -20.63
CA LEU A 233 -10.04 -7.54 -21.44
C LEU A 233 -11.26 -8.27 -21.98
N LYS A 234 -11.27 -9.62 -21.99
CA LYS A 234 -12.49 -10.42 -22.22
C LYS A 234 -13.57 -10.16 -21.15
N ARG A 235 -13.16 -9.76 -19.94
CA ARG A 235 -14.04 -9.53 -18.78
C ARG A 235 -14.33 -8.05 -18.59
N TYR A 236 -13.33 -7.21 -18.83
CA TYR A 236 -13.40 -5.76 -18.61
C TYR A 236 -12.96 -5.00 -19.87
N PRO A 237 -13.89 -4.61 -20.74
CA PRO A 237 -13.56 -3.79 -21.90
C PRO A 237 -12.98 -2.42 -21.50
N LEU A 238 -12.06 -1.94 -22.32
CA LEU A 238 -11.49 -0.60 -22.22
C LEU A 238 -12.58 0.48 -22.31
N LEU A 239 -12.23 1.70 -21.92
CA LEU A 239 -13.06 2.88 -22.17
C LEU A 239 -13.25 3.09 -23.69
N PRO A 240 -14.28 3.84 -24.13
CA PRO A 240 -14.56 4.06 -25.55
C PRO A 240 -13.40 4.70 -26.34
N ASP A 241 -12.53 5.44 -25.66
CA ASP A 241 -11.33 6.07 -26.23
C ASP A 241 -10.09 5.15 -26.22
N GLY A 242 -10.25 3.89 -25.79
CA GLY A 242 -9.19 2.89 -25.70
C GLY A 242 -8.35 2.97 -24.42
N GLN A 243 -8.67 3.86 -23.48
CA GLN A 243 -7.92 3.97 -22.22
C GLN A 243 -8.39 2.96 -21.15
N TRP A 244 -7.54 2.72 -20.16
CA TRP A 244 -7.88 1.93 -18.99
C TRP A 244 -8.58 2.80 -17.95
N ARG A 245 -9.38 2.18 -17.09
CA ARG A 245 -9.75 2.77 -15.80
C ARG A 245 -8.66 2.47 -14.79
N ILE A 246 -8.32 3.42 -13.92
CA ILE A 246 -7.30 3.19 -12.88
C ILE A 246 -7.66 2.02 -11.96
N GLY A 247 -8.96 1.82 -11.68
CA GLY A 247 -9.44 0.68 -10.90
C GLY A 247 -9.33 -0.66 -11.63
N ASP A 248 -9.57 -0.68 -12.94
CA ASP A 248 -9.38 -1.88 -13.78
C ASP A 248 -7.88 -2.23 -13.86
N LEU A 249 -7.00 -1.24 -13.94
CA LEU A 249 -5.54 -1.44 -13.89
C LEU A 249 -5.09 -2.06 -12.56
N HIS A 250 -5.64 -1.58 -11.43
CA HIS A 250 -5.38 -2.19 -10.12
C HIS A 250 -5.86 -3.64 -10.06
N ALA A 251 -7.06 -3.91 -10.56
CA ALA A 251 -7.64 -5.25 -10.57
C ALA A 251 -6.86 -6.22 -11.47
N PHE A 252 -6.46 -5.76 -12.66
CA PHE A 252 -5.60 -6.52 -13.56
C PHE A 252 -4.26 -6.85 -12.90
N SER A 253 -3.63 -5.86 -12.26
CA SER A 253 -2.37 -6.07 -11.54
C SER A 253 -2.54 -7.11 -10.42
N CYS A 254 -3.63 -7.05 -9.64
CA CYS A 254 -3.91 -8.06 -8.62
C CYS A 254 -4.13 -9.46 -9.21
N ALA A 255 -4.80 -9.58 -10.36
CA ALA A 255 -5.03 -10.85 -11.04
C ALA A 255 -3.72 -11.47 -11.57
N VAL A 256 -2.82 -10.66 -12.13
CA VAL A 256 -1.47 -11.10 -12.53
C VAL A 256 -0.69 -11.63 -11.34
N LEU A 257 -0.69 -10.91 -10.21
CA LEU A 257 0.02 -11.31 -8.99
C LEU A 257 -0.61 -12.55 -8.32
N ALA A 258 -1.90 -12.80 -8.57
CA ALA A 258 -2.60 -13.97 -8.06
C ALA A 258 -2.20 -15.27 -8.76
N LEU A 259 -1.67 -15.22 -9.99
CA LEU A 259 -1.25 -16.41 -10.75
C LEU A 259 -0.16 -17.23 -10.04
N PRO A 260 1.02 -16.68 -9.68
CA PRO A 260 2.01 -17.45 -8.93
C PRO A 260 1.48 -17.85 -7.54
N SER A 261 0.70 -17.00 -6.87
CA SER A 261 0.05 -17.36 -5.60
C SER A 261 -0.83 -18.60 -5.75
N MET A 262 -1.66 -18.68 -6.77
CA MET A 262 -2.53 -19.84 -7.06
C MET A 262 -1.69 -21.10 -7.31
N MET A 263 -0.66 -20.98 -8.15
CA MET A 263 0.21 -22.11 -8.51
C MET A 263 0.90 -22.72 -7.29
N LEU A 264 1.35 -21.89 -6.34
CA LEU A 264 2.06 -22.33 -5.14
C LEU A 264 1.13 -22.83 -4.03
N LEU A 265 -0.12 -22.33 -3.97
CA LEU A 265 -1.02 -22.54 -2.83
C LEU A 265 -2.20 -23.48 -3.13
N ARG A 266 -2.38 -23.96 -4.37
CA ARG A 266 -3.45 -24.93 -4.67
C ARG A 266 -3.26 -26.26 -3.94
N GLY A 267 -4.35 -26.95 -3.63
CA GLY A 267 -4.33 -28.22 -2.91
C GLY A 267 -3.84 -29.39 -3.77
N GLU A 268 -4.15 -29.37 -5.08
CA GLU A 268 -3.70 -30.40 -6.02
C GLU A 268 -2.46 -29.94 -6.79
N ASN A 269 -1.40 -30.74 -6.75
CA ASN A 269 -0.14 -30.49 -7.47
C ASN A 269 0.36 -29.05 -7.32
N PRO A 270 0.51 -28.51 -6.09
CA PRO A 270 1.10 -27.20 -5.90
C PRO A 270 2.53 -27.20 -6.45
N VAL A 271 2.94 -26.07 -7.03
CA VAL A 271 4.34 -25.85 -7.38
C VAL A 271 5.15 -25.79 -6.08
N PRO A 272 6.16 -26.65 -5.89
CA PRO A 272 6.99 -26.60 -4.69
C PRO A 272 7.71 -25.26 -4.53
N ASN A 273 7.81 -24.78 -3.29
CA ASN A 273 8.58 -23.59 -2.98
C ASN A 273 10.04 -23.74 -3.44
N GLY A 274 10.61 -22.72 -4.09
CA GLY A 274 11.93 -22.78 -4.69
C GLY A 274 11.98 -23.41 -6.08
N THR A 275 10.83 -23.72 -6.69
CA THR A 275 10.76 -24.30 -8.05
C THR A 275 9.87 -23.51 -9.00
N LEU A 276 9.32 -22.37 -8.56
CA LEU A 276 8.51 -21.51 -9.43
C LEU A 276 9.35 -21.00 -10.60
N ASP A 277 8.75 -21.00 -11.79
CA ASP A 277 9.32 -20.45 -13.01
C ASP A 277 9.81 -19.00 -12.79
N PRO A 278 11.10 -18.70 -13.01
CA PRO A 278 11.65 -17.35 -12.90
C PRO A 278 10.94 -16.32 -13.80
N LEU A 279 10.32 -16.76 -14.90
CA LEU A 279 9.47 -15.91 -15.73
C LEU A 279 8.24 -15.41 -14.96
N LEU A 280 7.51 -16.28 -14.27
CA LEU A 280 6.37 -15.87 -13.43
C LEU A 280 6.80 -14.97 -12.28
N SER A 281 7.94 -15.29 -11.65
CA SER A 281 8.54 -14.44 -10.61
C SER A 281 8.86 -13.03 -11.15
N SER A 282 9.39 -12.93 -12.37
CA SER A 282 9.71 -11.64 -13.00
C SER A 282 8.47 -10.84 -13.37
N VAL A 283 7.45 -11.49 -13.95
CA VAL A 283 6.14 -10.86 -14.24
C VAL A 283 5.49 -10.34 -12.97
N PHE A 284 5.57 -11.10 -11.86
CA PHE A 284 5.08 -10.65 -10.56
C PHE A 284 5.79 -9.37 -10.11
N ARG A 285 7.13 -9.38 -10.06
CA ARG A 285 7.95 -8.27 -9.53
C ARG A 285 7.70 -6.95 -10.26
N VAL A 286 7.63 -6.99 -11.60
CA VAL A 286 7.41 -5.77 -12.39
C VAL A 286 5.97 -5.25 -12.27
N THR A 287 5.00 -6.15 -12.05
CA THR A 287 3.58 -5.78 -11.95
C THR A 287 3.20 -5.27 -10.56
N ASP A 288 3.86 -5.74 -9.49
CA ASP A 288 3.53 -5.33 -8.11
C ASP A 288 3.70 -3.82 -7.89
N GLY A 289 4.69 -3.20 -8.56
CA GLY A 289 4.84 -1.74 -8.58
C GLY A 289 3.60 -1.03 -9.14
N VAL A 290 3.03 -1.52 -10.24
CA VAL A 290 1.82 -0.95 -10.85
C VAL A 290 0.60 -1.11 -9.95
N ARG A 291 0.47 -2.26 -9.28
CA ARG A 291 -0.55 -2.46 -8.24
C ARG A 291 -0.42 -1.41 -7.14
N MET A 292 0.80 -1.16 -6.64
CA MET A 292 1.05 -0.20 -5.57
C MET A 292 0.71 1.23 -5.97
N VAL A 293 1.09 1.65 -7.17
CA VAL A 293 0.77 3.00 -7.69
C VAL A 293 -0.74 3.16 -7.87
N SER A 294 -1.39 2.20 -8.53
CA SER A 294 -2.83 2.29 -8.81
C SER A 294 -3.69 2.32 -7.54
N ILE A 295 -3.38 1.50 -6.53
CA ILE A 295 -4.10 1.57 -5.24
C ILE A 295 -3.81 2.87 -4.50
N TYR A 296 -2.58 3.39 -4.56
CA TYR A 296 -2.24 4.67 -3.94
C TYR A 296 -3.05 5.80 -4.56
N LEU A 297 -3.07 5.91 -5.88
CA LEU A 297 -3.80 6.96 -6.60
C LEU A 297 -5.31 6.93 -6.30
N MET A 298 -5.92 5.76 -6.14
CA MET A 298 -7.34 5.64 -5.78
C MET A 298 -7.66 6.08 -4.33
N PHE A 299 -6.69 6.04 -3.43
CA PHE A 299 -6.89 6.26 -1.99
C PHE A 299 -6.07 7.41 -1.40
N LEU A 300 -5.33 8.15 -2.23
CA LEU A 300 -4.52 9.31 -1.86
C LEU A 300 -5.40 10.37 -1.17
N PRO A 301 -5.26 10.62 0.15
CA PRO A 301 -6.24 11.44 0.87
C PRO A 301 -6.34 12.90 0.40
N GLU A 302 -5.29 13.45 -0.19
CA GLU A 302 -5.25 14.84 -0.68
C GLU A 302 -5.92 15.00 -2.04
N GLN A 303 -5.73 14.03 -2.94
CA GLN A 303 -6.17 14.06 -4.33
C GLN A 303 -6.51 12.65 -4.83
N PRO A 304 -7.56 12.01 -4.29
CA PRO A 304 -7.85 10.65 -4.68
C PRO A 304 -8.50 10.59 -6.07
N MET A 305 -8.11 9.62 -6.87
CA MET A 305 -8.65 9.40 -8.21
C MET A 305 -9.89 8.49 -8.16
N PRO A 306 -11.01 8.88 -8.80
CA PRO A 306 -12.11 7.97 -9.03
C PRO A 306 -11.68 6.67 -9.71
N TYR A 307 -12.40 5.57 -9.46
CA TYR A 307 -12.11 4.28 -10.10
C TYR A 307 -12.13 4.37 -11.63
N GLU A 308 -13.09 5.13 -12.18
CA GLU A 308 -13.30 5.37 -13.62
C GLU A 308 -12.26 6.30 -14.25
N THR A 309 -11.32 6.88 -13.49
CA THR A 309 -10.33 7.82 -14.03
C THR A 309 -9.55 7.15 -15.17
N PRO A 310 -9.58 7.72 -16.39
CA PRO A 310 -8.82 7.22 -17.52
C PRO A 310 -7.31 7.26 -17.23
N ILE A 311 -6.61 6.19 -17.57
CA ILE A 311 -5.16 6.08 -17.44
C ILE A 311 -4.55 5.43 -18.68
N ASN A 312 -3.39 5.94 -19.08
CA ASN A 312 -2.58 5.44 -20.19
C ASN A 312 -1.09 5.37 -19.76
N PRO A 313 -0.19 4.79 -20.57
CA PRO A 313 1.23 4.67 -20.20
C PRO A 313 1.91 5.97 -19.82
N ALA A 314 1.67 7.05 -20.56
CA ALA A 314 2.31 8.34 -20.34
C ALA A 314 1.87 8.95 -19.02
N SER A 315 0.56 8.96 -18.75
CA SER A 315 0.00 9.44 -17.49
C SER A 315 0.46 8.60 -16.30
N LEU A 316 0.51 7.27 -16.43
CA LEU A 316 1.00 6.39 -15.35
C LEU A 316 2.47 6.64 -15.04
N LEU A 317 3.33 6.75 -16.06
CA LEU A 317 4.75 7.06 -15.88
C LEU A 317 4.95 8.42 -15.21
N HIS A 318 4.24 9.44 -15.71
CA HIS A 318 4.28 10.78 -15.15
C HIS A 318 3.91 10.79 -13.66
N LEU A 319 2.75 10.22 -13.30
CA LEU A 319 2.29 10.15 -11.90
C LEU A 319 3.25 9.35 -11.03
N THR A 320 3.79 8.24 -11.54
CA THR A 320 4.76 7.41 -10.81
C THR A 320 6.02 8.19 -10.46
N GLU A 321 6.52 8.99 -11.40
CA GLU A 321 7.74 9.78 -11.20
C GLU A 321 7.47 11.03 -10.36
N ARG A 322 6.33 11.72 -10.56
CA ARG A 322 5.93 12.95 -9.86
C ARG A 322 5.72 12.68 -8.37
N ASP A 323 5.02 11.61 -8.06
CA ASP A 323 4.64 11.26 -6.68
C ASP A 323 5.70 10.37 -6.01
N ASN A 324 6.90 10.28 -6.59
CA ASN A 324 8.06 9.54 -6.08
C ASN A 324 7.80 8.04 -5.83
N HIS A 325 6.93 7.41 -6.62
CA HIS A 325 6.58 6.00 -6.47
C HIS A 325 7.66 5.01 -6.92
N PHE A 326 8.74 5.51 -7.55
CA PHE A 326 9.95 4.71 -7.74
C PHE A 326 10.82 4.59 -6.49
N LEU A 327 10.49 5.31 -5.41
CA LEU A 327 11.22 5.29 -4.14
C LEU A 327 10.49 4.43 -3.10
N SER A 328 11.28 3.82 -2.22
CA SER A 328 10.78 3.15 -1.01
C SER A 328 11.81 3.29 0.12
N THR A 329 11.40 2.97 1.34
CA THR A 329 12.31 2.95 2.50
C THR A 329 13.40 1.86 2.43
N ARG A 330 13.31 0.95 1.45
CA ARG A 330 14.20 -0.22 1.31
C ARG A 330 15.05 -0.18 0.04
N GLY A 331 14.87 0.81 -0.82
CA GLY A 331 15.53 0.90 -2.11
C GLY A 331 14.69 1.62 -3.15
N VAL A 332 15.27 1.81 -4.33
CA VAL A 332 14.58 2.40 -5.49
C VAL A 332 14.32 1.37 -6.58
N CYS A 333 13.34 1.66 -7.43
CA CYS A 333 13.05 0.86 -8.62
C CYS A 333 14.27 0.76 -9.54
N ALA A 334 14.64 -0.47 -9.89
CA ALA A 334 15.81 -0.75 -10.70
C ALA A 334 15.59 -0.72 -12.22
N GLY A 335 14.34 -0.66 -12.68
CA GLY A 335 14.01 -0.72 -14.10
C GLY A 335 14.51 0.51 -14.88
N PRO A 336 15.38 0.38 -15.90
CA PRO A 336 15.77 1.48 -16.78
C PRO A 336 14.55 2.18 -17.39
N PRO A 337 14.59 3.50 -17.68
CA PRO A 337 13.46 4.24 -18.24
C PRO A 337 12.81 3.57 -19.46
N HIS A 338 13.62 3.16 -20.45
CA HIS A 338 13.11 2.49 -21.65
C HIS A 338 12.39 1.16 -21.37
N MET A 339 12.81 0.40 -20.34
CA MET A 339 12.12 -0.84 -19.95
C MET A 339 10.80 -0.53 -19.24
N VAL A 340 10.75 0.53 -18.43
CA VAL A 340 9.49 0.96 -17.79
C VAL A 340 8.48 1.42 -18.84
N GLU A 341 8.92 2.26 -19.78
CA GLU A 341 8.10 2.73 -20.91
C GLU A 341 7.60 1.56 -21.76
N GLU A 342 8.49 0.62 -22.12
CA GLU A 342 8.15 -0.56 -22.89
C GLU A 342 7.15 -1.46 -22.15
N PHE A 343 7.32 -1.63 -20.85
CA PHE A 343 6.38 -2.39 -20.02
C PHE A 343 5.01 -1.76 -19.98
N PHE A 344 4.92 -0.45 -19.72
CA PHE A 344 3.63 0.25 -19.66
C PHE A 344 2.93 0.24 -21.03
N ALA A 345 3.66 0.47 -22.12
CA ALA A 345 3.11 0.35 -23.47
C ALA A 345 2.62 -1.07 -23.79
N THR A 346 3.33 -2.11 -23.35
CA THR A 346 2.90 -3.50 -23.54
C THR A 346 1.66 -3.80 -22.71
N MET A 347 1.68 -3.44 -21.42
CA MET A 347 0.63 -3.72 -20.44
C MET A 347 -0.68 -2.99 -20.76
N LEU A 348 -0.62 -1.71 -21.10
CA LEU A 348 -1.79 -0.87 -21.28
C LEU A 348 -2.23 -0.80 -22.75
N ASP A 349 -1.32 -0.44 -23.66
CA ASP A 349 -1.65 -0.27 -25.09
C ASP A 349 -1.70 -1.60 -25.84
N GLY A 350 -1.21 -2.69 -25.25
CA GLY A 350 -1.11 -3.97 -25.94
C GLY A 350 -0.08 -3.94 -27.07
N LYS A 351 0.98 -3.13 -26.93
CA LYS A 351 2.01 -2.96 -27.95
C LYS A 351 2.58 -4.34 -28.36
N PRO A 352 2.48 -4.73 -29.64
CA PRO A 352 2.97 -6.03 -30.08
C PRO A 352 4.48 -6.11 -29.99
N LEU A 353 4.98 -7.32 -29.71
CA LEU A 353 6.40 -7.61 -29.60
C LEU A 353 6.88 -8.38 -30.82
N ALA A 354 8.00 -7.95 -31.39
CA ALA A 354 8.69 -8.72 -32.41
C ALA A 354 9.57 -9.81 -31.78
N GLY A 355 9.48 -11.03 -32.28
CA GLY A 355 10.32 -12.15 -31.84
C GLY A 355 9.63 -13.50 -31.95
N GLU A 356 10.35 -14.55 -31.56
CA GLU A 356 9.77 -15.89 -31.40
C GLU A 356 8.67 -15.87 -30.33
N PRO A 357 7.57 -16.61 -30.52
CA PRO A 357 6.50 -16.68 -29.53
C PRO A 357 7.03 -17.21 -28.20
N LEU A 358 6.34 -16.86 -27.11
CA LEU A 358 6.62 -17.44 -25.81
C LEU A 358 6.52 -18.97 -25.95
N PRO A 359 7.51 -19.75 -25.46
CA PRO A 359 7.31 -21.19 -25.26
C PRO A 359 5.99 -21.41 -24.50
N GLU A 360 5.33 -22.56 -24.60
CA GLU A 360 4.06 -22.79 -23.89
C GLU A 360 4.30 -23.40 -22.50
N PRO A 361 4.56 -22.64 -21.42
CA PRO A 361 4.65 -23.22 -20.11
C PRO A 361 3.25 -23.60 -19.62
N SER A 362 3.20 -24.67 -18.84
CA SER A 362 1.95 -25.23 -18.29
C SER A 362 1.07 -24.23 -17.53
N TRP A 363 1.65 -23.16 -16.96
CA TRP A 363 0.90 -22.15 -16.22
C TRP A 363 0.05 -21.22 -17.11
N LEU A 364 0.25 -21.19 -18.44
CA LEU A 364 -0.59 -20.40 -19.35
C LEU A 364 -2.06 -20.85 -19.32
N GLU A 365 -2.29 -22.16 -19.21
CA GLU A 365 -3.65 -22.74 -19.15
C GLU A 365 -4.38 -22.35 -17.86
N GLU A 366 -3.63 -21.96 -16.83
CA GLU A 366 -4.14 -21.64 -15.50
C GLU A 366 -4.61 -20.18 -15.39
N ILE A 367 -4.29 -19.33 -16.38
CA ILE A 367 -4.59 -17.88 -16.33
C ILE A 367 -6.08 -17.60 -16.04
N PRO A 368 -7.07 -18.23 -16.72
CA PRO A 368 -8.47 -17.93 -16.45
C PRO A 368 -8.90 -18.22 -15.01
N ALA A 369 -8.37 -19.30 -14.40
CA ALA A 369 -8.63 -19.66 -13.02
C ALA A 369 -7.90 -18.73 -12.04
N ALA A 370 -6.65 -18.34 -12.35
CA ALA A 370 -5.89 -17.37 -11.58
C ALA A 370 -6.58 -16.01 -11.50
N PHE A 371 -7.29 -15.61 -12.56
CA PHE A 371 -8.04 -14.37 -12.58
C PHE A 371 -9.27 -14.44 -11.68
N ASP A 372 -10.02 -15.55 -11.70
CA ASP A 372 -11.11 -15.75 -10.74
C ASP A 372 -10.58 -15.72 -9.31
N TYR A 373 -9.41 -16.33 -9.06
CA TYR A 373 -8.74 -16.31 -7.77
C TYR A 373 -8.34 -14.88 -7.34
N GLY A 374 -7.76 -14.10 -8.26
CA GLY A 374 -7.43 -12.69 -8.04
C GLY A 374 -8.64 -11.83 -7.71
N LEU A 375 -9.74 -12.01 -8.44
CA LEU A 375 -10.99 -11.27 -8.21
C LEU A 375 -11.67 -11.66 -6.89
N ARG A 376 -11.68 -12.94 -6.52
CA ARG A 376 -12.12 -13.37 -5.17
C ARG A 376 -11.21 -12.78 -4.07
N GLY A 377 -9.90 -12.70 -4.33
CA GLY A 377 -8.97 -11.99 -3.45
C GLY A 377 -9.28 -10.51 -3.29
N LEU A 378 -9.72 -9.82 -4.35
CA LEU A 378 -10.17 -8.43 -4.27
C LEU A 378 -11.48 -8.27 -3.49
N GLN A 379 -12.38 -9.26 -3.53
CA GLN A 379 -13.57 -9.28 -2.67
C GLN A 379 -13.18 -9.35 -1.20
N LEU A 380 -12.30 -10.28 -0.83
CA LEU A 380 -11.76 -10.41 0.53
C LEU A 380 -11.04 -9.13 0.97
N TYR A 381 -10.20 -8.56 0.10
CA TYR A 381 -9.50 -7.31 0.35
C TYR A 381 -10.47 -6.15 0.64
N SER A 382 -11.51 -5.99 -0.20
CA SER A 382 -12.51 -4.92 -0.03
C SER A 382 -13.30 -5.06 1.28
N LEU A 383 -13.66 -6.29 1.67
CA LEU A 383 -14.30 -6.60 2.95
C LEU A 383 -13.42 -6.22 4.14
N GLN A 384 -12.15 -6.66 4.16
CA GLN A 384 -11.21 -6.38 5.25
C GLN A 384 -11.01 -4.86 5.43
N PHE A 385 -10.71 -4.14 4.35
CA PHE A 385 -10.38 -2.72 4.45
C PHE A 385 -11.61 -1.85 4.70
N THR A 386 -12.80 -2.26 4.27
CA THR A 386 -14.05 -1.60 4.67
C THR A 386 -14.32 -1.80 6.17
N LEU A 387 -14.12 -3.01 6.70
CA LEU A 387 -14.23 -3.28 8.13
C LEU A 387 -13.28 -2.41 8.95
N TRP A 388 -12.05 -2.18 8.47
CA TRP A 388 -11.12 -1.29 9.17
C TRP A 388 -11.55 0.17 9.19
N ALA A 389 -12.20 0.67 8.13
CA ALA A 389 -12.78 2.01 8.14
C ALA A 389 -13.88 2.12 9.20
N HIS A 390 -14.70 1.07 9.37
CA HIS A 390 -15.66 0.98 10.48
C HIS A 390 -14.97 0.94 11.84
N MET A 391 -13.86 0.18 11.99
CA MET A 391 -13.07 0.15 13.22
C MET A 391 -12.51 1.53 13.58
N CYS A 392 -11.98 2.29 12.62
CA CYS A 392 -11.50 3.66 12.84
C CYS A 392 -12.61 4.60 13.33
N HIS A 393 -13.82 4.47 12.77
CA HIS A 393 -14.97 5.26 13.23
C HIS A 393 -15.42 4.85 14.64
N THR A 394 -15.33 3.56 14.99
CA THR A 394 -15.55 3.09 16.37
C THR A 394 -14.51 3.67 17.33
N TYR A 395 -13.23 3.70 16.94
CA TYR A 395 -12.16 4.36 17.71
C TYR A 395 -12.49 5.82 18.01
N GLU A 396 -12.94 6.58 17.00
CA GLU A 396 -13.37 7.98 17.15
C GLU A 396 -14.47 8.11 18.22
N LYS A 397 -15.55 7.34 18.09
CA LYS A 397 -16.68 7.36 19.05
C LYS A 397 -16.26 6.98 20.47
N LEU A 398 -15.45 5.93 20.62
CA LEU A 398 -14.96 5.49 21.93
C LEU A 398 -14.07 6.56 22.56
N ARG A 399 -13.19 7.17 21.77
CA ARG A 399 -12.33 8.26 22.21
C ARG A 399 -13.15 9.46 22.68
N ASP A 400 -14.15 9.89 21.91
CA ASP A 400 -15.02 11.01 22.29
C ASP A 400 -15.76 10.77 23.60
N ILE A 401 -16.16 9.52 23.89
CA ILE A 401 -16.79 9.14 25.17
C ILE A 401 -15.76 9.16 26.30
N ILE A 402 -14.61 8.53 26.12
CA ILE A 402 -13.56 8.42 27.15
C ILE A 402 -13.00 9.80 27.53
N LEU A 403 -12.90 10.73 26.58
CA LEU A 403 -12.36 12.07 26.82
C LEU A 403 -13.28 13.00 27.63
N GLN A 404 -14.57 12.65 27.79
CA GLN A 404 -15.52 13.42 28.59
C GLN A 404 -15.25 13.35 30.10
N ALA A 405 -14.35 12.47 30.56
CA ALA A 405 -13.97 12.36 31.95
C ALA A 405 -12.46 12.11 32.13
N GLU A 406 -11.91 12.65 33.22
CA GLU A 406 -10.53 12.39 33.64
C GLU A 406 -10.51 11.29 34.69
N ALA A 407 -9.51 10.40 34.61
CA ALA A 407 -9.34 9.30 35.55
C ALA A 407 -7.85 9.01 35.79
N PRO A 408 -7.45 8.55 36.98
CA PRO A 408 -6.08 8.08 37.21
C PRO A 408 -5.73 6.94 36.26
N LYS A 409 -4.50 6.94 35.73
CA LYS A 409 -3.96 5.89 34.83
C LYS A 409 -3.98 4.48 35.43
N THR A 410 -4.12 4.35 36.75
CA THR A 410 -4.24 3.07 37.44
C THR A 410 -5.63 2.44 37.30
N THR A 411 -6.65 3.20 36.91
CA THR A 411 -8.01 2.72 36.67
C THR A 411 -8.18 2.21 35.24
N GLY A 412 -9.17 1.35 34.99
CA GLY A 412 -9.47 0.89 33.62
C GLY A 412 -9.85 2.03 32.68
N TRP A 413 -10.60 3.03 33.16
CA TRP A 413 -10.93 4.23 32.39
C TRP A 413 -9.67 5.01 31.99
N GLY A 414 -8.78 5.26 32.94
CA GLY A 414 -7.53 5.98 32.70
C GLY A 414 -6.58 5.24 31.74
N ARG A 415 -6.49 3.91 31.85
CA ARG A 415 -5.72 3.08 30.92
C ARG A 415 -6.28 3.12 29.50
N LEU A 416 -7.60 2.96 29.34
CA LEU A 416 -8.26 3.08 28.04
C LEU A 416 -8.02 4.46 27.42
N ARG A 417 -8.13 5.53 28.21
CA ARG A 417 -7.84 6.89 27.75
C ARG A 417 -6.44 7.02 27.17
N GLU A 418 -5.43 6.59 27.94
CA GLU A 418 -4.04 6.66 27.50
C GLU A 418 -3.81 5.84 26.23
N ARG A 419 -4.37 4.63 26.17
CA ARG A 419 -4.23 3.74 25.02
C ARG A 419 -4.91 4.29 23.77
N LEU A 420 -6.16 4.75 23.87
CA LEU A 420 -6.90 5.33 22.75
C LEU A 420 -6.23 6.61 22.23
N GLU A 421 -5.72 7.47 23.10
CA GLU A 421 -4.94 8.67 22.68
C GLU A 421 -3.64 8.29 21.95
N LYS A 422 -2.94 7.26 22.41
CA LYS A 422 -1.74 6.74 21.73
C LYS A 422 -2.08 6.21 20.35
N ASP A 423 -3.08 5.32 20.27
CA ASP A 423 -3.55 4.69 19.04
C ASP A 423 -4.09 5.72 18.05
N TRP A 424 -4.73 6.78 18.54
CA TRP A 424 -5.27 7.86 17.70
C TRP A 424 -4.19 8.56 16.86
N LYS A 425 -2.99 8.75 17.41
CA LYS A 425 -1.85 9.32 16.67
C LYS A 425 -1.44 8.46 15.47
N THR A 426 -1.68 7.16 15.53
CA THR A 426 -1.44 6.23 14.41
C THR A 426 -2.58 6.24 13.39
N ILE A 427 -3.81 6.52 13.82
CA ILE A 427 -4.98 6.65 12.94
C ILE A 427 -4.96 7.96 12.15
N GLN A 428 -4.50 9.06 12.77
CA GLN A 428 -4.52 10.39 12.17
C GLN A 428 -3.91 10.48 10.75
N PRO A 429 -2.70 9.94 10.48
CA PRO A 429 -2.10 9.97 9.14
C PRO A 429 -2.93 9.28 8.05
N THR A 430 -3.80 8.33 8.41
CA THR A 430 -4.67 7.64 7.43
C THR A 430 -5.86 8.49 6.98
N ARG A 431 -6.12 9.61 7.67
CA ARG A 431 -7.30 10.47 7.54
C ARG A 431 -8.65 9.78 7.70
N GLN A 432 -8.69 8.49 8.07
CA GLN A 432 -9.93 7.74 8.35
C GLN A 432 -10.72 8.25 9.56
N HIS A 433 -10.17 9.21 10.32
CA HIS A 433 -10.89 9.97 11.33
C HIS A 433 -11.79 11.07 10.74
N THR A 434 -11.64 11.40 9.46
CA THR A 434 -12.49 12.39 8.77
C THR A 434 -13.64 11.71 8.03
N GLU A 435 -14.82 12.34 8.04
CA GLU A 435 -15.98 11.81 7.32
C GLU A 435 -15.74 11.72 5.81
N VAL A 436 -15.12 12.74 5.22
CA VAL A 436 -14.82 12.81 3.78
C VAL A 436 -13.96 11.62 3.34
N GLN A 437 -12.85 11.34 4.03
CA GLN A 437 -11.99 10.21 3.69
C GLN A 437 -12.70 8.87 3.86
N ARG A 438 -13.51 8.70 4.91
CA ARG A 438 -14.26 7.46 5.13
C ARG A 438 -15.30 7.22 4.04
N ALA A 439 -16.07 8.25 3.69
CA ALA A 439 -17.07 8.17 2.63
C ALA A 439 -16.41 7.83 1.29
N TRP A 440 -15.27 8.46 0.98
CA TRP A 440 -14.48 8.15 -0.20
C TRP A 440 -13.99 6.71 -0.22
N ALA A 441 -13.29 6.28 0.83
CA ALA A 441 -12.73 4.94 0.92
C ALA A 441 -13.82 3.86 0.81
N LYS A 442 -14.96 4.07 1.48
CA LYS A 442 -16.13 3.19 1.39
C LYS A 442 -16.62 3.07 -0.05
N ALA A 443 -16.83 4.18 -0.75
CA ALA A 443 -17.30 4.17 -2.14
C ALA A 443 -16.35 3.38 -3.06
N ARG A 444 -15.04 3.50 -2.86
CA ARG A 444 -14.03 2.78 -3.66
C ARG A 444 -14.00 1.29 -3.38
N TYR A 445 -14.11 0.86 -2.12
CA TYR A 445 -14.20 -0.57 -1.82
C TYR A 445 -15.52 -1.20 -2.28
N VAL A 446 -16.64 -0.46 -2.23
CA VAL A 446 -17.92 -0.90 -2.83
C VAL A 446 -17.75 -1.18 -4.31
N GLU A 447 -17.20 -0.21 -5.05
CA GLU A 447 -17.01 -0.35 -6.49
C GLU A 447 -16.02 -1.48 -6.83
N MET A 448 -14.94 -1.62 -6.08
CA MET A 448 -13.97 -2.71 -6.23
C MET A 448 -14.61 -4.08 -6.01
N TYR A 449 -15.41 -4.24 -4.96
CA TYR A 449 -16.11 -5.51 -4.65
C TYR A 449 -17.11 -5.89 -5.75
N ASP A 450 -17.92 -4.93 -6.18
CA ASP A 450 -18.94 -5.11 -7.22
C ASP A 450 -18.31 -5.44 -8.57
N ARG A 451 -17.26 -4.70 -8.96
CA ARG A 451 -16.49 -4.98 -10.18
C ARG A 451 -15.84 -6.36 -10.12
N ALA A 452 -15.26 -6.74 -8.99
CA ALA A 452 -14.65 -8.05 -8.82
C ALA A 452 -15.67 -9.19 -8.96
N GLN A 453 -16.89 -9.04 -8.46
CA GLN A 453 -17.97 -10.01 -8.70
C GLN A 453 -18.29 -10.16 -10.18
N ARG A 454 -18.47 -9.04 -10.89
CA ARG A 454 -18.87 -9.02 -12.30
C ARG A 454 -17.85 -9.65 -13.26
N GLY A 455 -16.56 -9.63 -12.91
CA GLY A 455 -15.52 -10.25 -13.74
C GLY A 455 -15.31 -11.74 -13.49
N LEU A 456 -16.02 -12.35 -12.55
CA LEU A 456 -15.94 -13.80 -12.33
C LEU A 456 -16.59 -14.54 -13.50
N ARG A 457 -15.96 -15.63 -13.94
CA ARG A 457 -16.57 -16.49 -14.96
C ARG A 457 -17.90 -17.07 -14.45
N GLY A 458 -18.93 -17.01 -15.30
CA GLY A 458 -20.27 -17.49 -14.95
C GLY A 458 -21.03 -16.61 -13.95
N PHE A 459 -20.58 -15.37 -13.73
CA PHE A 459 -21.34 -14.37 -12.99
C PHE A 459 -22.69 -14.07 -13.67
N SER A 460 -23.69 -13.78 -12.86
CA SER A 460 -25.01 -13.33 -13.28
C SER A 460 -25.52 -12.27 -12.29
N GLU A 461 -26.21 -11.24 -12.79
CA GLU A 461 -26.60 -10.07 -11.97
C GLU A 461 -27.53 -10.44 -10.79
N ASP A 462 -28.28 -11.54 -10.87
CA ASP A 462 -29.08 -12.07 -9.75
C ASP A 462 -28.26 -12.56 -8.56
N LYS A 463 -26.96 -12.81 -8.75
CA LYS A 463 -26.01 -13.22 -7.71
C LYS A 463 -25.21 -12.06 -7.13
N LEU A 464 -25.45 -10.83 -7.60
CA LEU A 464 -24.75 -9.66 -7.08
C LEU A 464 -25.06 -9.48 -5.59
N GLN A 465 -24.00 -9.46 -4.78
CA GLN A 465 -24.08 -9.13 -3.37
C GLN A 465 -23.56 -7.71 -3.17
N HIS A 466 -24.35 -6.85 -2.52
CA HIS A 466 -23.88 -5.51 -2.18
C HIS A 466 -23.08 -5.55 -0.88
N ILE A 467 -21.80 -5.19 -0.94
CA ILE A 467 -20.96 -5.15 0.25
C ILE A 467 -21.51 -4.20 1.33
N SER A 468 -22.27 -3.17 0.94
CA SER A 468 -22.90 -2.25 1.89
C SER A 468 -23.88 -2.95 2.85
N ASP A 469 -24.54 -4.02 2.41
CA ASP A 469 -25.49 -4.78 3.24
C ASP A 469 -24.77 -5.53 4.37
N VAL A 470 -23.54 -5.98 4.09
CA VAL A 470 -22.66 -6.64 5.08
C VAL A 470 -22.38 -5.71 6.26
N PHE A 471 -22.21 -4.42 6.00
CA PHE A 471 -21.86 -3.40 6.99
C PHE A 471 -23.06 -2.66 7.60
N ALA A 472 -24.29 -3.11 7.30
CA ALA A 472 -25.52 -2.64 7.90
C ALA A 472 -26.36 -3.80 8.50
N PRO A 473 -25.77 -4.68 9.33
CA PRO A 473 -26.49 -5.83 9.87
C PRO A 473 -27.61 -5.40 10.84
N ALA A 474 -28.67 -6.21 10.90
CA ALA A 474 -29.72 -6.04 11.89
C ALA A 474 -29.18 -6.32 13.30
N LYS A 475 -29.69 -5.57 14.29
CA LYS A 475 -29.42 -5.82 15.72
C LYS A 475 -30.26 -7.00 16.19
N ASP A 476 -29.64 -8.17 16.22
CA ASP A 476 -30.26 -9.44 16.60
C ASP A 476 -30.18 -9.70 18.11
N ALA A 477 -30.69 -10.87 18.55
CA ALA A 477 -30.60 -11.27 19.96
C ALA A 477 -29.15 -11.37 20.48
N VAL A 478 -28.19 -11.66 19.59
CA VAL A 478 -26.77 -11.71 19.95
C VAL A 478 -26.23 -10.30 20.22
N HIS A 479 -26.67 -9.29 19.47
CA HIS A 479 -26.36 -7.89 19.76
C HIS A 479 -26.88 -7.48 21.15
N GLU A 480 -28.15 -7.75 21.44
CA GLU A 480 -28.77 -7.41 22.74
C GLU A 480 -28.02 -8.07 23.92
N GLU A 481 -27.68 -9.35 23.76
CA GLU A 481 -26.89 -10.08 24.74
C GLU A 481 -25.49 -9.49 24.93
N THR A 482 -24.83 -9.14 23.83
CA THR A 482 -23.48 -8.53 23.84
C THR A 482 -23.49 -7.19 24.57
N VAL A 483 -24.47 -6.32 24.29
CA VAL A 483 -24.66 -5.04 25.01
C VAL A 483 -24.80 -5.29 26.51
N ARG A 484 -25.66 -6.25 26.90
CA ARG A 484 -25.90 -6.56 28.31
C ARG A 484 -24.63 -7.01 29.01
N GLN A 485 -23.87 -7.94 28.41
CA GLN A 485 -22.61 -8.42 28.99
C GLN A 485 -21.54 -7.33 29.07
N LEU A 486 -21.37 -6.53 28.01
CA LEU A 486 -20.40 -5.44 28.00
C LEU A 486 -20.71 -4.37 29.04
N ARG A 487 -21.97 -3.99 29.24
CA ARG A 487 -22.37 -3.03 30.29
C ARG A 487 -21.97 -3.51 31.68
N VAL A 488 -22.21 -4.79 32.00
CA VAL A 488 -21.81 -5.39 33.28
C VAL A 488 -20.28 -5.33 33.43
N LEU A 489 -19.55 -5.80 32.42
CA LEU A 489 -18.09 -5.87 32.46
C LEU A 489 -17.42 -4.49 32.49
N PHE A 490 -17.95 -3.50 31.78
CA PHE A 490 -17.40 -2.15 31.80
C PHE A 490 -17.66 -1.44 33.12
N ARG A 491 -18.81 -1.63 33.76
CA ARG A 491 -19.06 -1.11 35.10
C ARG A 491 -18.10 -1.70 36.15
N GLU A 492 -17.69 -2.95 35.97
CA GLU A 492 -16.69 -3.60 36.83
C GLU A 492 -15.26 -3.12 36.52
N ARG A 493 -14.87 -3.11 35.23
CA ARG A 493 -13.46 -2.99 34.81
C ARG A 493 -13.03 -1.57 34.46
N ALA A 494 -13.95 -0.75 34.00
CA ALA A 494 -13.72 0.63 33.59
C ALA A 494 -14.93 1.51 33.97
N PRO A 495 -15.30 1.59 35.26
CA PRO A 495 -16.39 2.45 35.67
C PRO A 495 -16.09 3.92 35.32
N ALA A 496 -17.14 4.65 34.93
CA ALA A 496 -17.04 6.10 34.78
C ALA A 496 -16.49 6.74 36.07
N PRO A 497 -15.59 7.73 35.97
CA PRO A 497 -15.01 8.39 37.12
C PRO A 497 -16.06 9.06 38.01
N GLU A 498 -15.78 9.18 39.31
CA GLU A 498 -16.66 9.87 40.25
C GLU A 498 -16.93 11.31 39.78
N GLY A 499 -18.20 11.72 39.76
CA GLY A 499 -18.63 13.02 39.28
C GLY A 499 -18.82 13.13 37.76
N ALA A 500 -18.47 12.11 36.97
CA ALA A 500 -18.77 12.05 35.55
C ALA A 500 -20.23 11.61 35.29
N ASN A 501 -20.71 11.79 34.04
CA ASN A 501 -22.02 11.27 33.64
C ASN A 501 -22.01 9.72 33.77
N PRO A 502 -22.92 9.12 34.58
CA PRO A 502 -22.96 7.67 34.77
C PRO A 502 -23.24 6.88 33.49
N GLU A 503 -23.89 7.49 32.49
CA GLU A 503 -24.23 6.87 31.21
C GLU A 503 -23.01 6.64 30.31
N LEU A 504 -21.84 7.22 30.60
CA LEU A 504 -20.67 7.08 29.73
C LEU A 504 -20.22 5.62 29.60
N THR A 505 -20.30 4.85 30.68
CA THR A 505 -19.96 3.42 30.67
C THR A 505 -20.88 2.62 29.75
N ASP A 506 -22.17 2.93 29.79
CA ASP A 506 -23.17 2.24 28.96
C ASP A 506 -23.03 2.62 27.49
N ARG A 507 -22.71 3.90 27.20
CA ARG A 507 -22.41 4.36 25.84
C ARG A 507 -21.18 3.68 25.25
N LEU A 508 -20.13 3.41 26.05
CA LEU A 508 -18.98 2.62 25.59
C LEU A 508 -19.37 1.22 25.18
N ALA A 509 -20.20 0.55 26.00
CA ALA A 509 -20.69 -0.80 25.72
C ALA A 509 -21.53 -0.83 24.44
N ASP A 510 -22.41 0.15 24.24
CA ASP A 510 -23.26 0.25 23.05
C ASP A 510 -22.43 0.44 21.78
N VAL A 511 -21.47 1.37 21.79
CA VAL A 511 -20.57 1.63 20.64
C VAL A 511 -19.75 0.40 20.28
N LEU A 512 -19.23 -0.33 21.28
CA LEU A 512 -18.47 -1.54 21.03
C LEU A 512 -19.35 -2.68 20.51
N ALA A 513 -20.55 -2.88 21.06
CA ALA A 513 -21.49 -3.89 20.60
C ALA A 513 -21.96 -3.63 19.16
N ASP A 514 -22.17 -2.36 18.79
CA ASP A 514 -22.48 -1.97 17.40
C ASP A 514 -21.36 -2.40 16.44
N TYR A 515 -20.10 -2.16 16.82
CA TYR A 515 -18.96 -2.60 16.01
C TYR A 515 -18.85 -4.13 15.93
N ILE A 516 -19.00 -4.85 17.05
CA ILE A 516 -18.94 -6.33 17.06
C ILE A 516 -20.03 -6.91 16.15
N THR A 517 -21.21 -6.28 16.08
CA THR A 517 -22.30 -6.71 15.18
C THR A 517 -21.89 -6.57 13.71
N ILE A 518 -21.22 -5.46 13.37
CA ILE A 518 -20.66 -5.22 12.03
C ILE A 518 -19.54 -6.23 11.73
N GLU A 519 -18.63 -6.45 12.68
CA GLU A 519 -17.50 -7.39 12.55
C GLU A 519 -18.00 -8.82 12.31
N ARG A 520 -18.99 -9.31 13.07
CA ARG A 520 -19.63 -10.63 12.86
C ARG A 520 -20.13 -10.83 11.43
N SER A 521 -20.86 -9.84 10.92
CA SER A 521 -21.42 -9.89 9.56
C SER A 521 -20.30 -9.94 8.50
N ALA A 522 -19.27 -9.11 8.67
CA ALA A 522 -18.11 -9.08 7.78
C ALA A 522 -17.30 -10.39 7.83
N VAL A 523 -17.04 -10.94 9.03
CA VAL A 523 -16.36 -12.23 9.25
C VAL A 523 -17.13 -13.38 8.59
N GLY A 524 -18.45 -13.41 8.71
CA GLY A 524 -19.28 -14.41 8.02
C GLY A 524 -19.20 -14.30 6.49
N THR A 525 -19.15 -13.08 5.95
CA THR A 525 -19.00 -12.88 4.50
C THR A 525 -17.59 -13.24 4.02
N LEU A 526 -16.55 -12.90 4.79
CA LEU A 526 -15.17 -13.33 4.54
C LEU A 526 -15.06 -14.86 4.48
N ASP A 527 -15.67 -15.56 5.43
CA ASP A 527 -15.71 -17.04 5.48
C ASP A 527 -16.35 -17.63 4.21
N ASN A 528 -17.47 -17.06 3.77
CA ASN A 528 -18.17 -17.48 2.57
C ASN A 528 -17.34 -17.28 1.30
N VAL A 529 -16.71 -16.12 1.13
CA VAL A 529 -15.83 -15.88 -0.02
C VAL A 529 -14.61 -16.79 0.04
N GLN A 530 -14.02 -17.01 1.21
CA GLN A 530 -12.91 -17.94 1.40
C GLN A 530 -13.29 -19.39 1.04
N ARG A 531 -14.52 -19.80 1.30
CA ARG A 531 -15.01 -21.12 0.87
C ARG A 531 -15.01 -21.27 -0.64
N GLU A 532 -15.39 -20.23 -1.38
CA GLU A 532 -15.30 -20.22 -2.85
C GLU A 532 -13.85 -20.21 -3.34
N VAL A 533 -12.96 -19.50 -2.64
CA VAL A 533 -11.51 -19.53 -2.88
C VAL A 533 -10.95 -20.94 -2.70
N ASN A 534 -11.30 -21.64 -1.62
CA ASN A 534 -10.85 -23.01 -1.38
C ASN A 534 -11.38 -24.00 -2.42
N LYS A 535 -12.64 -23.84 -2.87
CA LYS A 535 -13.18 -24.65 -3.98
C LYS A 535 -12.36 -24.48 -5.25
N LEU A 536 -12.06 -23.23 -5.62
CA LEU A 536 -11.24 -22.92 -6.79
C LEU A 536 -9.82 -23.52 -6.68
N LEU A 537 -9.24 -23.45 -5.48
CA LEU A 537 -7.90 -23.95 -5.18
C LEU A 537 -7.87 -25.45 -4.88
N LYS A 538 -9.02 -26.12 -4.88
CA LYS A 538 -9.19 -27.52 -4.50
C LYS A 538 -8.58 -27.83 -3.13
N ARG A 539 -8.81 -26.95 -2.16
CA ARG A 539 -8.44 -27.14 -0.74
C ARG A 539 -9.65 -27.53 0.07
N GLU A 540 -9.42 -28.28 1.14
CA GLU A 540 -10.44 -28.46 2.17
C GLU A 540 -10.68 -27.13 2.89
N HIS A 541 -11.95 -26.81 3.13
CA HIS A 541 -12.33 -25.67 3.95
C HIS A 541 -12.50 -26.13 5.41
N PRO A 542 -11.98 -25.37 6.41
CA PRO A 542 -12.03 -25.79 7.81
C PRO A 542 -13.46 -25.99 8.30
N GLN A 543 -13.63 -26.88 9.29
CA GLN A 543 -14.97 -27.20 9.84
C GLN A 543 -15.51 -26.11 10.78
N ARG A 544 -14.61 -25.37 11.45
CA ARG A 544 -14.99 -24.22 12.28
C ARG A 544 -15.27 -23.00 11.42
N HIS A 545 -15.94 -21.99 11.98
CA HIS A 545 -16.05 -20.69 11.34
C HIS A 545 -14.75 -19.88 11.48
N PHE A 546 -14.51 -19.01 10.49
CA PHE A 546 -13.55 -17.92 10.60
C PHE A 546 -14.00 -16.95 11.71
N THR A 547 -13.04 -16.41 12.47
CA THR A 547 -13.32 -15.54 13.63
C THR A 547 -12.54 -14.23 13.54
N ASN A 548 -12.95 -13.24 14.32
CA ASN A 548 -12.22 -11.98 14.47
C ASN A 548 -10.77 -12.18 14.98
N LEU A 549 -10.51 -13.24 15.76
CA LEU A 549 -9.16 -13.58 16.21
C LEU A 549 -8.26 -14.07 15.07
N ASP A 550 -8.81 -14.72 14.06
CA ASP A 550 -8.07 -15.10 12.85
C ASP A 550 -7.76 -13.85 12.01
N LEU A 551 -8.74 -12.95 11.87
CA LEU A 551 -8.54 -11.67 11.21
C LEU A 551 -7.47 -10.81 11.89
N SER A 552 -7.38 -10.86 13.23
CA SER A 552 -6.37 -10.13 14.01
C SER A 552 -4.93 -10.50 13.65
N ILE A 553 -4.69 -11.71 13.11
CA ILE A 553 -3.37 -12.14 12.64
C ILE A 553 -2.85 -11.17 11.57
N HIS A 554 -3.72 -10.69 10.68
CA HIS A 554 -3.34 -9.72 9.66
C HIS A 554 -2.71 -8.46 10.26
N HIS A 555 -3.32 -7.91 11.32
CA HIS A 555 -2.81 -6.72 12.00
C HIS A 555 -1.43 -6.96 12.62
N ARG A 556 -1.21 -8.14 13.22
CA ARG A 556 0.08 -8.52 13.81
C ARG A 556 1.18 -8.71 12.76
N LEU A 557 0.87 -9.36 11.64
CA LEU A 557 1.81 -9.52 10.52
C LEU A 557 2.23 -8.17 9.92
N ARG A 558 1.40 -7.15 10.09
CA ARG A 558 1.66 -5.81 9.58
C ARG A 558 2.46 -4.91 10.51
N PHE A 559 2.72 -5.25 11.77
CA PHE A 559 3.25 -4.36 12.83
C PHE A 559 4.44 -3.43 12.46
N ALA A 560 5.23 -3.73 11.43
CA ALA A 560 6.33 -2.90 10.92
C ALA A 560 6.04 -2.20 9.56
N THR A 561 4.80 -2.18 9.10
CA THR A 561 4.38 -1.54 7.85
C THR A 561 3.82 -0.14 8.12
N ILE A 562 3.88 0.74 7.13
CA ILE A 562 3.31 2.09 7.23
C ILE A 562 1.77 1.99 7.27
N GLY A 563 1.14 2.80 8.11
CA GLY A 563 -0.32 2.93 8.15
C GLY A 563 -1.05 1.72 8.76
N VAL A 564 -0.41 0.99 9.68
CA VAL A 564 -1.06 -0.09 10.43
C VAL A 564 -1.99 0.48 11.46
N LEU A 565 -3.23 0.03 11.42
CA LEU A 565 -4.23 0.39 12.42
C LEU A 565 -4.11 -0.57 13.62
N PRO A 566 -4.10 -0.06 14.85
CA PRO A 566 -4.20 -0.90 16.04
C PRO A 566 -5.53 -1.65 16.02
N TYR A 567 -5.51 -2.93 16.39
CA TYR A 567 -6.72 -3.75 16.37
C TYR A 567 -7.51 -3.54 17.66
N LEU A 568 -8.76 -3.08 17.53
CA LEU A 568 -9.56 -2.58 18.65
C LEU A 568 -9.80 -3.65 19.73
N MET A 569 -10.04 -4.91 19.35
CA MET A 569 -10.26 -5.98 20.34
C MET A 569 -9.01 -6.26 21.18
N GLU A 570 -7.81 -5.99 20.67
CA GLU A 570 -6.58 -6.13 21.47
C GLU A 570 -6.46 -5.05 22.54
N VAL A 571 -6.97 -3.84 22.29
CA VAL A 571 -7.02 -2.76 23.28
C VAL A 571 -7.85 -3.20 24.48
N PHE A 572 -9.05 -3.72 24.29
CA PHE A 572 -9.89 -4.18 25.39
C PHE A 572 -9.30 -5.39 26.12
N ARG A 573 -8.64 -6.30 25.39
CA ARG A 573 -7.92 -7.43 25.99
C ARG A 573 -6.76 -6.97 26.86
N GLU A 574 -5.96 -6.03 26.40
CA GLU A 574 -4.76 -5.57 27.09
C GLU A 574 -5.10 -4.68 28.28
N GLU A 575 -5.96 -3.68 28.08
CA GLU A 575 -6.23 -2.66 29.10
C GLU A 575 -7.27 -3.11 30.14
N LEU A 576 -8.26 -3.92 29.75
CA LEU A 576 -9.35 -4.37 30.63
C LEU A 576 -9.33 -5.87 30.94
N GLY A 577 -8.50 -6.65 30.24
CA GLY A 577 -8.51 -8.11 30.38
C GLY A 577 -9.72 -8.77 29.72
N LEU A 578 -10.38 -8.12 28.76
CA LEU A 578 -11.58 -8.67 28.11
C LEU A 578 -11.22 -9.30 26.77
N THR A 579 -11.29 -10.62 26.68
CA THR A 579 -11.12 -11.32 25.39
C THR A 579 -12.48 -11.44 24.72
N ILE A 580 -12.64 -10.76 23.59
CA ILE A 580 -13.87 -10.78 22.78
C ILE A 580 -13.58 -11.59 21.52
N GLN A 581 -14.27 -12.71 21.38
CA GLN A 581 -14.22 -13.53 20.19
C GLN A 581 -15.60 -13.56 19.56
N ASP A 582 -15.67 -13.33 18.25
CA ASP A 582 -16.92 -13.41 17.50
C ASP A 582 -16.76 -14.19 16.20
N ASP A 583 -17.86 -14.82 15.82
CA ASP A 583 -18.11 -15.45 14.53
C ASP A 583 -19.52 -15.07 14.05
N VAL A 584 -19.90 -15.55 12.86
CA VAL A 584 -21.20 -15.21 12.27
C VAL A 584 -22.39 -15.49 13.21
N ALA A 585 -22.31 -16.49 14.07
CA ALA A 585 -23.41 -16.98 14.90
C ALA A 585 -23.38 -16.49 16.35
N SER A 586 -22.22 -16.11 16.89
CA SER A 586 -22.06 -15.88 18.32
C SER A 586 -20.99 -14.86 18.69
N VAL A 587 -21.11 -14.32 19.91
CA VAL A 587 -20.07 -13.51 20.57
C VAL A 587 -19.78 -14.13 21.92
N THR A 588 -18.50 -14.38 22.20
CA THR A 588 -18.01 -14.87 23.49
C THR A 588 -17.11 -13.81 24.12
N ILE A 589 -17.46 -13.35 25.32
CA ILE A 589 -16.67 -12.40 26.10
C ILE A 589 -16.12 -13.10 27.33
N THR A 590 -14.81 -13.30 27.37
CA THR A 590 -14.12 -13.97 28.49
C THR A 590 -13.34 -12.96 29.32
N PRO A 591 -13.68 -12.75 30.60
CA PRO A 591 -12.90 -11.90 31.49
C PRO A 591 -11.61 -12.60 31.93
N GLY A 592 -10.51 -11.88 31.90
CA GLY A 592 -9.19 -12.27 32.38
C GLY A 592 -8.50 -11.11 33.09
N ASN A 593 -7.19 -11.21 33.25
CA ASN A 593 -6.38 -10.13 33.81
C ASN A 593 -5.88 -9.20 32.68
N PRO A 594 -5.89 -7.87 32.88
CA PRO A 594 -5.18 -6.95 32.01
C PRO A 594 -3.72 -7.40 31.85
N ARG A 595 -3.20 -7.33 30.62
CA ARG A 595 -1.80 -7.66 30.35
C ARG A 595 -1.03 -6.36 30.27
N ALA A 596 0.06 -6.27 31.03
CA ALA A 596 1.06 -5.24 30.77
C ALA A 596 1.56 -5.44 29.33
N VAL A 597 1.47 -4.40 28.50
CA VAL A 597 2.00 -4.43 27.14
C VAL A 597 3.50 -4.73 27.24
N ALA A 598 3.95 -5.82 26.61
CA ALA A 598 5.37 -6.03 26.41
C ALA A 598 5.85 -4.89 25.48
N ALA A 599 6.77 -4.07 26.00
CA ALA A 599 7.24 -2.84 25.36
C ALA A 599 7.80 -3.06 23.94
#